data_AF-A0A958JT37-F1
#
_entry.id   AF-A0A958JT37-F1
#
_cell.length_a   1.000
_cell.length_b   1.000
_cell.length_c   1.000
_cell.angle_alpha   90.00
_cell.angle_beta   90.00
_cell.angle_gamma   90.00
#
_symmetry.space_group_name_H-M   'P 1'
#
loop_
_entity.id
_entity.type
_entity.pdbx_description
1 polymer ?
#
loop_
_entity_poly.entity_id
_entity_poly.type
_entity_poly.pdbx_seq_one_letter_code
_entity_poly.pdbx_strand_id
1 'polypeptide(L)'
;TSLSLEIHMQKRSPKSDTAVVESTAASPFHAPSAGKRASSIIHQIFSAEHPESFTRSIPAEQLFLAVKEQGLASSSEVIEMASREQVQLMLDLDLWSYDCFEESQLWSWLELPDVTDDLQILQKVLHSVDPKLIAILILKYVEVLTYEDSTEAPPEVGFYTPDRGHTWLRVELEDEQQNFLMKRLLALIFETSAELFYQLLAVPSVATSSDLEEESYQEKSKRLEGEGFPNDQWAAELNAAADPAKLIHAVKTHVKYRPVEDLYSVPAFAQSYSIPEPLRGLLREVGAQESVQQELTLLCNSAFIHFRIPTWEQEQVYGLVEQLRGAINVGLSILLERSEEISPVEVYQSVGLKGLYQMGLSEIYPLRNTANTLSDDVCDSDPRLLAFLAGLQMRFPKLPSFLASDGTFEEVGGKLEAGFRVLETVEDIAVADLLLKKLQSASSS
;
A
#
# COMPACT_ATOMS: atom_id res chain seq x y z
N THR A 1 23.76 10.60 22.72
CA THR A 1 23.33 9.99 24.00
C THR A 1 21.84 9.77 23.87
N SER A 2 21.43 8.55 23.54
CA SER A 2 20.05 8.21 23.16
C SER A 2 19.09 8.41 24.34
N LEU A 3 18.06 9.22 24.14
CA LEU A 3 16.99 9.45 25.10
C LEU A 3 15.82 8.52 24.75
N SER A 4 15.78 7.37 25.41
CA SER A 4 14.63 6.46 25.38
C SER A 4 13.55 6.96 26.34
N LEU A 5 12.35 7.24 25.83
CA LEU A 5 11.16 7.57 26.62
C LEU A 5 10.57 6.29 27.23
N GLU A 6 10.91 5.98 28.49
CA GLU A 6 10.26 4.91 29.27
C GLU A 6 9.05 5.45 30.05
N ILE A 7 7.85 5.11 29.60
CA ILE A 7 6.59 5.35 30.32
C ILE A 7 6.45 4.32 31.45
N HIS A 8 6.43 4.79 32.69
CA HIS A 8 6.22 3.98 33.90
C HIS A 8 4.76 3.50 34.00
N MET A 9 4.48 2.25 33.61
CA MET A 9 3.23 1.57 33.96
C MET A 9 3.34 0.85 35.32
N GLN A 10 2.52 1.28 36.28
CA GLN A 10 2.34 0.60 37.56
C GLN A 10 1.71 -0.79 37.38
N LYS A 11 2.45 -1.83 37.80
CA LYS A 11 1.95 -3.22 37.90
C LYS A 11 0.86 -3.33 38.97
N ARG A 12 -0.38 -3.62 38.57
CA ARG A 12 -1.39 -4.28 39.42
C ARG A 12 -1.46 -5.76 39.06
N SER A 13 -1.36 -6.61 40.07
CA SER A 13 -1.48 -8.07 39.96
C SER A 13 -2.93 -8.50 39.68
N PRO A 14 -3.16 -9.57 38.88
CA PRO A 14 -4.49 -10.16 38.78
C PRO A 14 -4.65 -11.26 39.84
N LYS A 15 -5.71 -11.13 40.65
CA LYS A 15 -6.29 -12.26 41.39
C LYS A 15 -7.12 -13.08 40.40
N SER A 16 -6.90 -14.38 40.44
CA SER A 16 -7.68 -15.42 39.76
C SER A 16 -9.09 -15.49 40.34
N ASP A 17 -10.11 -15.35 39.50
CA ASP A 17 -11.43 -15.93 39.75
C ASP A 17 -11.96 -16.50 38.43
N THR A 18 -11.94 -17.83 38.37
CA THR A 18 -12.57 -18.66 37.34
C THR A 18 -14.09 -18.58 37.49
N ALA A 19 -14.77 -17.99 36.51
CA ALA A 19 -16.20 -18.16 36.31
C ALA A 19 -16.45 -18.59 34.86
N VAL A 20 -16.86 -19.84 34.71
CA VAL A 20 -17.38 -20.42 33.48
C VAL A 20 -18.70 -19.71 33.16
N VAL A 21 -18.76 -19.04 32.02
CA VAL A 21 -20.02 -18.58 31.42
C VAL A 21 -20.06 -19.10 29.99
N GLU A 22 -20.86 -20.15 29.78
CA GLU A 22 -21.39 -20.50 28.47
C GLU A 22 -22.29 -19.36 27.99
N SER A 23 -22.05 -18.83 26.78
CA SER A 23 -22.96 -17.91 26.10
C SER A 23 -22.89 -18.11 24.59
N THR A 24 -23.75 -19.01 24.12
CA THR A 24 -24.59 -18.93 22.91
C THR A 24 -24.12 -18.07 21.72
N ALA A 25 -24.04 -18.76 20.58
CA ALA A 25 -23.92 -18.25 19.22
C ALA A 25 -24.93 -17.14 18.84
N ALA A 26 -24.41 -16.09 18.20
CA ALA A 26 -24.88 -15.51 16.94
C ALA A 26 -24.04 -14.24 16.67
N SER A 27 -23.12 -14.29 15.70
CA SER A 27 -22.39 -13.09 15.26
C SER A 27 -23.31 -12.27 14.35
N PRO A 28 -23.66 -11.00 14.68
CA PRO A 28 -24.69 -10.25 13.95
C PRO A 28 -24.13 -9.40 12.80
N PHE A 29 -22.88 -9.54 12.40
CA PHE A 29 -22.30 -8.71 11.35
C PHE A 29 -22.02 -9.53 10.08
N HIS A 30 -22.91 -9.37 9.10
CA HIS A 30 -22.57 -9.66 7.72
C HIS A 30 -21.39 -8.78 7.33
N ALA A 31 -20.23 -9.40 7.07
CA ALA A 31 -19.15 -8.74 6.35
C ALA A 31 -19.74 -8.07 5.10
N PRO A 32 -19.45 -6.79 4.83
CA PRO A 32 -19.97 -6.12 3.66
C PRO A 32 -19.57 -6.94 2.43
N SER A 33 -20.59 -7.30 1.64
CA SER A 33 -20.46 -8.14 0.45
C SER A 33 -19.29 -7.65 -0.42
N ALA A 34 -18.32 -8.53 -0.66
CA ALA A 34 -17.24 -8.32 -1.61
C ALA A 34 -17.81 -7.86 -2.97
N GLY A 35 -17.37 -6.69 -3.46
CA GLY A 35 -17.59 -6.26 -4.84
C GLY A 35 -18.46 -5.01 -5.08
N LYS A 36 -18.31 -3.93 -4.32
CA LYS A 36 -18.93 -2.63 -4.68
C LYS A 36 -17.87 -1.54 -4.85
N ARG A 37 -18.02 -0.70 -5.88
CA ARG A 37 -17.15 0.47 -6.18
C ARG A 37 -16.98 1.38 -4.94
N ALA A 38 -15.87 2.09 -4.80
CA ALA A 38 -15.65 2.91 -3.60
C ALA A 38 -16.63 4.10 -3.51
N SER A 39 -17.11 4.64 -4.64
CA SER A 39 -18.27 5.55 -4.70
C SER A 39 -19.57 4.94 -4.13
N SER A 40 -19.71 3.61 -4.12
CA SER A 40 -20.83 2.93 -3.47
C SER A 40 -20.70 2.88 -1.95
N ILE A 41 -19.48 2.95 -1.39
CA ILE A 41 -19.24 2.90 0.05
C ILE A 41 -19.69 4.21 0.70
N ILE A 42 -19.28 5.36 0.15
CA ILE A 42 -19.67 6.67 0.69
C ILE A 42 -21.19 6.87 0.62
N HIS A 43 -21.83 6.48 -0.48
CA HIS A 43 -23.30 6.48 -0.56
C HIS A 43 -23.94 5.60 0.53
N GLN A 44 -23.37 4.43 0.82
CA GLN A 44 -23.87 3.56 1.88
C GLN A 44 -23.69 4.16 3.27
N ILE A 45 -22.58 4.84 3.54
CA ILE A 45 -22.34 5.58 4.78
C ILE A 45 -23.49 6.57 5.01
N PHE A 46 -23.75 7.44 4.03
CA PHE A 46 -24.79 8.47 4.17
C PHE A 46 -26.23 7.92 4.14
N SER A 47 -26.42 6.72 3.60
CA SER A 47 -27.74 6.04 3.58
C SER A 47 -28.00 5.15 4.80
N ALA A 48 -27.00 4.95 5.66
CA ALA A 48 -27.12 4.09 6.84
C ALA A 48 -27.99 4.75 7.91
N GLU A 49 -28.71 3.93 8.69
CA GLU A 49 -29.48 4.39 9.85
C GLU A 49 -28.56 5.03 10.91
N HIS A 50 -27.34 4.51 11.03
CA HIS A 50 -26.31 5.00 11.94
C HIS A 50 -24.98 5.21 11.17
N PRO A 51 -24.82 6.34 10.46
CA PRO A 51 -23.67 6.61 9.60
C PRO A 51 -22.32 6.47 10.32
N GLU A 52 -22.17 7.02 11.51
CA GLU A 52 -20.93 6.95 12.29
C GLU A 52 -20.55 5.51 12.66
N SER A 53 -21.51 4.72 13.15
CA SER A 53 -21.29 3.31 13.50
C SER A 53 -20.97 2.48 12.26
N PHE A 54 -21.59 2.78 11.13
CA PHE A 54 -21.32 2.10 9.87
C PHE A 54 -19.92 2.44 9.36
N THR A 55 -19.54 3.73 9.33
CA THR A 55 -18.19 4.18 8.94
C THR A 55 -17.10 3.46 9.74
N ARG A 56 -17.28 3.34 11.06
CA ARG A 56 -16.32 2.67 11.95
C ARG A 56 -16.25 1.15 11.77
N SER A 57 -17.24 0.55 11.12
CA SER A 57 -17.22 -0.89 10.79
C SER A 57 -16.48 -1.20 9.49
N ILE A 58 -16.21 -0.19 8.67
CA ILE A 58 -15.49 -0.34 7.40
C ILE A 58 -13.99 -0.46 7.69
N PRO A 59 -13.26 -1.43 7.10
CA PRO A 59 -11.81 -1.48 7.19
C PRO A 59 -11.18 -0.16 6.72
N ALA A 60 -10.18 0.33 7.46
CA ALA A 60 -9.60 1.66 7.24
C ALA A 60 -9.05 1.85 5.82
N GLU A 61 -8.46 0.80 5.22
CA GLU A 61 -8.00 0.79 3.83
C GLU A 61 -9.15 1.02 2.84
N GLN A 62 -10.28 0.34 3.03
CA GLN A 62 -11.43 0.48 2.14
C GLN A 62 -12.06 1.86 2.29
N LEU A 63 -12.07 2.39 3.51
CA LEU A 63 -12.51 3.75 3.77
C LEU A 63 -11.60 4.77 3.08
N PHE A 64 -10.28 4.57 3.16
CA PHE A 64 -9.29 5.41 2.48
C PHE A 64 -9.52 5.44 0.96
N LEU A 65 -9.69 4.27 0.34
CA LEU A 65 -9.97 4.17 -1.10
C LEU A 65 -11.24 4.94 -1.49
N ALA A 66 -12.28 4.84 -0.66
CA ALA A 66 -13.52 5.59 -0.89
C ALA A 66 -13.30 7.11 -0.80
N VAL A 67 -12.56 7.56 0.21
CA VAL A 67 -12.18 8.98 0.38
C VAL A 67 -11.36 9.48 -0.82
N LYS A 68 -10.39 8.70 -1.31
CA LYS A 68 -9.59 9.06 -2.50
C LYS A 68 -10.42 9.10 -3.78
N GLU A 69 -11.34 8.16 -3.99
CA GLU A 69 -12.24 8.15 -5.18
C GLU A 69 -13.18 9.38 -5.17
N GLN A 70 -13.69 9.77 -3.99
CA GLN A 70 -14.54 10.95 -3.83
C GLN A 70 -13.77 12.28 -3.86
N GLY A 71 -12.49 12.24 -3.50
CA GLY A 71 -11.66 13.41 -3.26
C GLY A 71 -11.62 13.79 -1.77
N LEU A 72 -10.42 14.05 -1.26
CA LEU A 72 -10.17 14.35 0.16
C LEU A 72 -11.00 15.54 0.65
N ALA A 73 -10.97 16.66 -0.08
CA ALA A 73 -11.72 17.88 0.27
C ALA A 73 -13.25 17.68 0.30
N SER A 74 -13.78 16.66 -0.37
CA SER A 74 -15.21 16.33 -0.39
C SER A 74 -15.60 15.25 0.64
N SER A 75 -14.67 14.87 1.53
CA SER A 75 -14.83 13.73 2.43
C SER A 75 -14.76 14.10 3.91
N SER A 76 -14.85 15.40 4.27
CA SER A 76 -14.74 15.85 5.67
C SER A 76 -15.69 15.13 6.62
N GLU A 77 -16.98 15.00 6.27
CA GLU A 77 -17.98 14.32 7.10
C GLU A 77 -17.62 12.85 7.37
N VAL A 78 -17.05 12.17 6.36
CA VAL A 78 -16.61 10.77 6.49
C VAL A 78 -15.42 10.66 7.43
N ILE A 79 -14.45 11.58 7.32
CA ILE A 79 -13.25 11.64 8.16
C ILE A 79 -13.61 11.97 9.61
N GLU A 80 -14.59 12.85 9.84
CA GLU A 80 -15.08 13.21 11.17
C GLU A 80 -15.71 11.99 11.88
N MET A 81 -16.53 11.21 11.16
CA MET A 81 -17.15 9.97 11.63
C MET A 81 -16.14 8.84 11.89
N ALA A 82 -15.04 8.81 11.13
CA ALA A 82 -14.02 7.76 11.24
C ALA A 82 -13.39 7.70 12.64
N SER A 83 -12.98 6.49 13.02
CA SER A 83 -12.20 6.28 14.24
C SER A 83 -10.81 6.92 14.11
N ARG A 84 -10.15 7.17 15.25
CA ARG A 84 -8.81 7.75 15.26
C ARG A 84 -7.82 6.85 14.53
N GLU A 85 -7.93 5.54 14.72
CA GLU A 85 -7.10 4.50 14.12
C GLU A 85 -7.32 4.43 12.61
N GLN A 86 -8.56 4.55 12.14
CA GLN A 86 -8.86 4.64 10.71
C GLN A 86 -8.19 5.87 10.08
N VAL A 87 -8.28 7.04 10.72
CA VAL A 87 -7.61 8.26 10.23
C VAL A 87 -6.09 8.14 10.28
N GLN A 88 -5.53 7.51 11.31
CA GLN A 88 -4.10 7.25 11.39
C GLN A 88 -3.62 6.38 10.23
N LEU A 89 -4.35 5.31 9.91
CA LEU A 89 -3.99 4.46 8.77
C LEU A 89 -4.12 5.22 7.44
N MET A 90 -5.15 6.05 7.28
CA MET A 90 -5.30 6.90 6.09
C MET A 90 -4.11 7.84 5.92
N LEU A 91 -3.65 8.47 7.00
CA LEU A 91 -2.46 9.33 6.99
C LEU A 91 -1.19 8.52 6.71
N ASP A 92 -1.03 7.33 7.30
CA ASP A 92 0.09 6.44 7.01
C ASP A 92 0.15 6.06 5.53
N LEU A 93 -0.99 5.86 4.87
CA LEU A 93 -1.05 5.53 3.45
C LEU A 93 -0.87 6.74 2.52
N ASP A 94 -1.28 7.94 2.94
CA ASP A 94 -1.33 9.12 2.07
C ASP A 94 -0.13 10.05 2.20
N LEU A 95 0.50 10.13 3.38
CA LEU A 95 1.57 11.09 3.67
C LEU A 95 2.96 10.65 3.18
N TRP A 96 3.07 9.53 2.47
CA TRP A 96 4.36 8.91 2.15
C TRP A 96 4.47 8.53 0.68
N SER A 97 5.62 8.84 0.11
CA SER A 97 6.09 8.33 -1.17
C SER A 97 7.32 7.48 -0.90
N TYR A 98 7.13 6.16 -0.82
CA TYR A 98 8.14 5.22 -0.33
C TYR A 98 8.47 5.48 1.16
N ASP A 99 9.73 5.76 1.42
CA ASP A 99 10.35 6.14 2.69
C ASP A 99 10.47 7.66 2.85
N CYS A 100 9.92 8.45 1.92
CA CYS A 100 9.95 9.90 1.97
C CYS A 100 8.59 10.49 2.39
N PHE A 101 8.62 11.44 3.31
CA PHE A 101 7.45 12.20 3.75
C PHE A 101 7.00 13.23 2.70
N GLU A 102 5.74 13.12 2.27
CA GLU A 102 5.11 13.98 1.28
C GLU A 102 4.34 15.12 1.96
N GLU A 103 5.05 16.21 2.20
CA GLU A 103 4.52 17.39 2.89
C GLU A 103 3.25 17.98 2.24
N SER A 104 3.20 17.95 0.91
CA SER A 104 2.06 18.43 0.12
C SER A 104 0.75 17.75 0.49
N GLN A 105 0.82 16.47 0.87
CA GLN A 105 -0.34 15.71 1.31
C GLN A 105 -0.77 16.16 2.69
N LEU A 106 0.16 16.37 3.63
CA LEU A 106 -0.18 16.87 4.96
C LEU A 106 -0.88 18.24 4.89
N TRP A 107 -0.43 19.14 4.02
CA TRP A 107 -1.12 20.42 3.79
C TRP A 107 -2.57 20.20 3.33
N SER A 108 -2.81 19.25 2.43
CA SER A 108 -4.15 18.90 1.96
C SER A 108 -5.05 18.36 3.09
N TRP A 109 -4.48 17.62 4.04
CA TRP A 109 -5.19 17.18 5.25
C TRP A 109 -5.48 18.32 6.23
N LEU A 110 -4.57 19.28 6.38
CA LEU A 110 -4.76 20.47 7.23
C LEU A 110 -5.77 21.47 6.63
N GLU A 111 -5.95 21.45 5.31
CA GLU A 111 -6.91 22.28 4.58
C GLU A 111 -8.36 21.81 4.71
N LEU A 112 -8.58 20.57 5.15
CA LEU A 112 -9.92 19.98 5.24
C LEU A 112 -10.92 20.95 5.92
N PRO A 113 -12.05 21.24 5.27
CA PRO A 113 -13.04 22.15 5.83
C PRO A 113 -13.71 21.51 7.04
N ASP A 114 -13.88 22.30 8.11
CA ASP A 114 -14.74 21.92 9.22
C ASP A 114 -16.20 21.96 8.78
N VAL A 115 -16.95 20.91 9.09
CA VAL A 115 -18.38 20.84 8.79
C VAL A 115 -19.17 21.77 9.72
N THR A 116 -18.71 21.90 10.97
CA THR A 116 -19.38 22.60 12.08
C THR A 116 -18.64 23.86 12.57
N ASP A 117 -17.55 24.27 11.91
CA ASP A 117 -16.71 25.43 12.25
C ASP A 117 -16.13 25.41 13.69
N ASP A 118 -15.87 24.20 14.21
CA ASP A 118 -15.41 23.97 15.59
C ASP A 118 -14.04 23.27 15.67
N LEU A 119 -13.29 23.24 14.56
CA LEU A 119 -11.97 22.62 14.45
C LEU A 119 -11.94 21.12 14.73
N GLN A 120 -13.09 20.42 14.78
CA GLN A 120 -13.13 19.00 15.09
C GLN A 120 -12.31 18.14 14.12
N ILE A 121 -12.34 18.45 12.82
CA ILE A 121 -11.57 17.66 11.85
C ILE A 121 -10.08 17.89 12.00
N LEU A 122 -9.67 19.14 12.26
CA LEU A 122 -8.28 19.48 12.48
C LEU A 122 -7.75 18.84 13.76
N GLN A 123 -8.55 18.81 14.83
CA GLN A 123 -8.24 18.08 16.06
C GLN A 123 -8.10 16.58 15.80
N LYS A 124 -9.01 15.98 15.02
CA LYS A 124 -8.93 14.57 14.63
C LYS A 124 -7.62 14.27 13.89
N VAL A 125 -7.28 15.08 12.88
CA VAL A 125 -6.03 14.95 12.13
C VAL A 125 -4.82 15.08 13.06
N LEU A 126 -4.79 16.10 13.93
CA LEU A 126 -3.71 16.32 14.90
C LEU A 126 -3.54 15.14 15.87
N HIS A 127 -4.63 14.52 16.31
CA HIS A 127 -4.57 13.36 17.19
C HIS A 127 -4.17 12.06 16.46
N SER A 128 -4.40 11.96 15.15
CA SER A 128 -4.10 10.76 14.36
C SER A 128 -2.74 10.80 13.67
N VAL A 129 -2.22 12.00 13.35
CA VAL A 129 -0.91 12.18 12.72
C VAL A 129 0.22 11.91 13.70
N ASP A 130 1.34 11.40 13.20
CA ASP A 130 2.57 11.30 14.00
C ASP A 130 3.08 12.72 14.33
N PRO A 131 3.23 13.07 15.62
CA PRO A 131 3.71 14.40 16.02
C PRO A 131 5.10 14.73 15.45
N LYS A 132 5.93 13.74 15.12
CA LYS A 132 7.24 13.96 14.48
C LYS A 132 7.09 14.63 13.10
N LEU A 133 6.03 14.31 12.34
CA LEU A 133 5.76 14.97 11.06
C LEU A 133 5.36 16.44 11.23
N ILE A 134 4.64 16.76 12.32
CA ILE A 134 4.36 18.16 12.69
C ILE A 134 5.63 18.88 13.11
N ALA A 135 6.52 18.21 13.86
CA ALA A 135 7.82 18.77 14.22
C ALA A 135 8.69 19.07 13.00
N ILE A 136 8.62 18.26 11.94
CA ILE A 136 9.30 18.54 10.66
C ILE A 136 8.78 19.85 10.04
N LEU A 137 7.46 20.10 10.04
CA LEU A 137 6.91 21.37 9.56
C LEU A 137 7.39 22.55 10.42
N ILE A 138 7.41 22.40 11.74
CA ILE A 138 7.89 23.44 12.67
C ILE A 138 9.37 23.74 12.40
N LEU A 139 10.21 22.71 12.29
CA LEU A 139 11.64 22.83 11.97
C LEU A 139 11.88 23.62 10.68
N LYS A 140 11.07 23.37 9.65
CA LYS A 140 11.23 24.00 8.33
C LYS A 140 10.70 25.43 8.26
N TYR A 141 9.58 25.71 8.92
CA TYR A 141 8.78 26.90 8.64
C TYR A 141 8.53 27.81 9.83
N VAL A 142 9.02 27.47 11.03
CA VAL A 142 8.76 28.25 12.24
C VAL A 142 10.08 28.66 12.87
N GLU A 143 10.35 29.96 12.85
CA GLU A 143 11.42 30.54 13.65
C GLU A 143 10.94 30.69 15.09
N VAL A 144 11.73 30.17 16.03
CA VAL A 144 11.43 30.17 17.47
C VAL A 144 12.52 30.92 18.22
N LEU A 145 12.13 31.95 18.97
CA LEU A 145 13.02 32.68 19.87
C LEU A 145 12.49 32.59 21.31
N THR A 146 13.32 32.10 22.23
CA THR A 146 12.98 31.97 23.65
C THR A 146 13.82 32.90 24.50
N TYR A 147 13.18 33.59 25.45
CA TYR A 147 13.83 34.53 26.38
C TYR A 147 13.63 34.08 27.83
N GLU A 148 14.65 34.25 28.67
CA GLU A 148 14.56 33.95 30.10
C GLU A 148 13.53 34.85 30.81
N ASP A 149 13.54 36.15 30.48
CA ASP A 149 12.58 37.14 30.95
C ASP A 149 11.61 37.53 29.81
N SER A 150 10.33 37.70 30.12
CA SER A 150 9.31 38.07 29.12
C SER A 150 9.55 39.46 28.54
N THR A 151 9.43 39.62 27.22
CA THR A 151 9.47 40.92 26.56
C THR A 151 8.08 41.40 26.15
N GLU A 152 7.80 42.69 26.29
CA GLU A 152 6.49 43.25 25.88
C GLU A 152 6.40 43.50 24.36
N ALA A 153 7.53 43.78 23.71
CA ALA A 153 7.58 44.10 22.28
C ALA A 153 8.12 42.90 21.47
N PRO A 154 7.57 42.67 20.25
CA PRO A 154 8.10 41.65 19.35
C PRO A 154 9.53 41.98 18.93
N PRO A 155 10.39 40.97 18.74
CA PRO A 155 11.78 41.17 18.32
C PRO A 155 11.86 41.78 16.91
N GLU A 156 11.01 41.32 15.99
CA GLU A 156 10.89 41.84 14.63
C GLU A 156 9.44 41.78 14.12
N VAL A 157 9.17 42.36 12.95
CA VAL A 157 7.86 42.30 12.30
C VAL A 157 7.51 40.85 11.96
N GLY A 158 6.26 40.47 12.21
CA GLY A 158 5.74 39.13 11.93
C GLY A 158 5.89 38.13 13.07
N PHE A 159 6.66 38.47 14.12
CA PHE A 159 6.69 37.67 15.34
C PHE A 159 5.43 37.87 16.18
N TYR A 160 4.92 36.77 16.73
CA TYR A 160 3.85 36.76 17.72
C TYR A 160 4.23 35.84 18.88
N THR A 161 3.57 36.00 20.03
CA THR A 161 3.85 35.21 21.23
C THR A 161 2.56 34.56 21.76
N PRO A 162 2.56 33.25 22.06
CA PRO A 162 1.43 32.59 22.70
C PRO A 162 1.43 32.75 24.23
N ASP A 163 2.56 33.13 24.84
CA ASP A 163 2.83 32.99 26.28
C ASP A 163 3.29 34.29 26.96
N ARG A 164 2.76 35.42 26.49
CA ARG A 164 3.02 36.76 27.04
C ARG A 164 4.50 37.18 26.95
N GLY A 165 5.19 36.76 25.90
CA GLY A 165 6.51 37.29 25.52
C GLY A 165 7.71 36.47 25.98
N HIS A 166 7.51 35.24 26.45
CA HIS A 166 8.61 34.31 26.76
C HIS A 166 9.08 33.57 25.50
N THR A 167 8.14 33.21 24.62
CA THR A 167 8.39 32.54 23.35
C THR A 167 7.82 33.38 22.22
N TRP A 168 8.65 33.69 21.23
CA TRP A 168 8.26 34.40 20.01
C TRP A 168 8.39 33.48 18.80
N LEU A 169 7.34 33.46 17.99
CA LEU A 169 7.21 32.63 16.79
C LEU A 169 7.03 33.49 15.56
N ARG A 170 7.72 33.14 14.47
CA ARG A 170 7.47 33.67 13.14
C ARG A 170 7.31 32.51 12.15
N VAL A 171 6.20 32.51 11.42
CA VAL A 171 5.93 31.50 10.38
C VAL A 171 6.44 32.03 9.04
N GLU A 172 7.38 31.28 8.44
CA GLU A 172 8.11 31.62 7.22
C GLU A 172 7.63 30.77 6.03
N LEU A 173 6.37 30.96 5.66
CA LEU A 173 5.74 30.37 4.47
C LEU A 173 5.35 31.49 3.51
N GLU A 174 5.79 31.37 2.25
CA GLU A 174 5.45 32.31 1.16
C GLU A 174 3.99 32.15 0.72
N ASP A 175 3.48 30.91 0.72
CA ASP A 175 2.08 30.62 0.39
C ASP A 175 1.16 31.08 1.53
N GLU A 176 0.25 32.01 1.23
CA GLU A 176 -0.63 32.63 2.23
C GLU A 176 -1.55 31.61 2.91
N GLN A 177 -1.99 30.59 2.16
CA GLN A 177 -2.89 29.57 2.66
C GLN A 177 -2.17 28.63 3.62
N GLN A 178 -1.00 28.10 3.26
CA GLN A 178 -0.16 27.29 4.15
C GLN A 178 0.27 28.10 5.37
N ASN A 179 0.59 29.39 5.21
CA ASN A 179 0.91 30.28 6.33
C ASN A 179 -0.25 30.38 7.33
N PHE A 180 -1.48 30.54 6.84
CA PHE A 180 -2.69 30.53 7.66
C PHE A 180 -2.90 29.18 8.35
N LEU A 181 -2.79 28.07 7.61
CA LEU A 181 -2.97 26.70 8.14
C LEU A 181 -1.93 26.38 9.23
N MET A 182 -0.67 26.77 9.04
CA MET A 182 0.38 26.61 10.04
C MET A 182 0.07 27.38 11.34
N LYS A 183 -0.31 28.65 11.23
CA LYS A 183 -0.69 29.47 12.40
C LYS A 183 -1.90 28.88 13.12
N ARG A 184 -2.91 28.42 12.38
CA ARG A 184 -4.10 27.75 12.92
C ARG A 184 -3.73 26.46 13.64
N LEU A 185 -2.85 25.64 13.07
CA LEU A 185 -2.34 24.42 13.69
C LEU A 185 -1.59 24.70 14.99
N LEU A 186 -0.65 25.65 14.99
CA LEU A 186 0.12 26.03 16.18
C LEU A 186 -0.80 26.54 17.31
N ALA A 187 -1.77 27.38 16.99
CA ALA A 187 -2.77 27.85 17.94
C ALA A 187 -3.56 26.67 18.54
N LEU A 188 -4.04 25.75 17.69
CA LEU A 188 -4.79 24.58 18.15
C LEU A 188 -3.95 23.68 19.07
N ILE A 189 -2.69 23.43 18.72
CA ILE A 189 -1.79 22.60 19.55
C ILE A 189 -1.60 23.25 20.91
N PHE A 190 -1.35 24.57 20.96
CA PHE A 190 -1.18 25.29 22.23
C PHE A 190 -2.43 25.26 23.11
N GLU A 191 -3.61 25.49 22.50
CA GLU A 191 -4.89 25.45 23.21
C GLU A 191 -5.25 24.05 23.71
N THR A 192 -4.90 23.01 22.96
CA THR A 192 -5.20 21.61 23.30
C THR A 192 -4.20 21.04 24.30
N SER A 193 -2.91 21.32 24.14
CA SER A 193 -1.82 20.86 25.00
C SER A 193 -0.59 21.75 24.87
N ALA A 194 -0.47 22.70 25.80
CA ALA A 194 0.74 23.53 25.92
C ALA A 194 2.01 22.67 26.11
N GLU A 195 1.92 21.53 26.79
CA GLU A 195 3.05 20.61 26.94
C GLU A 195 3.53 20.07 25.58
N LEU A 196 2.62 19.54 24.75
CA LEU A 196 2.95 19.06 23.42
C LEU A 196 3.51 20.18 22.55
N PHE A 197 2.90 21.37 22.63
CA PHE A 197 3.37 22.55 21.91
C PHE A 197 4.85 22.84 22.17
N TYR A 198 5.25 22.98 23.44
CA TYR A 198 6.65 23.26 23.77
C TYR A 198 7.59 22.08 23.50
N GLN A 199 7.11 20.84 23.61
CA GLN A 199 7.88 19.67 23.19
C GLN A 199 8.22 19.74 21.70
N LEU A 200 7.24 20.05 20.85
CA LEU A 200 7.43 20.18 19.41
C LEU A 200 8.36 21.34 19.04
N LEU A 201 8.24 22.50 19.71
CA LEU A 201 9.14 23.65 19.49
C LEU A 201 10.59 23.38 19.89
N ALA A 202 10.83 22.43 20.80
CA ALA A 202 12.18 22.07 21.24
C ALA A 202 12.89 21.09 20.29
N VAL A 203 12.15 20.36 19.44
CA VAL A 203 12.70 19.35 18.52
C VAL A 203 13.87 19.86 17.65
N PRO A 204 13.80 21.09 17.07
CA PRO A 204 14.92 21.66 16.30
C PRO A 204 16.27 21.69 17.00
N SER A 205 16.30 21.65 18.33
CA SER A 205 17.55 21.67 19.11
C SER A 205 18.22 20.30 19.26
N VAL A 206 17.52 19.20 18.96
CA VAL A 206 17.97 17.83 19.29
C VAL A 206 17.85 16.81 18.15
N ALA A 207 17.09 17.10 17.09
CA ALA A 207 16.90 16.18 15.96
C ALA A 207 16.87 16.92 14.63
N THR A 208 17.35 16.27 13.57
CA THR A 208 17.22 16.76 12.19
C THR A 208 15.91 16.30 11.55
N SER A 209 15.49 16.90 10.44
CA SER A 209 14.31 16.43 9.70
C SER A 209 14.44 14.97 9.29
N SER A 210 15.62 14.55 8.82
CA SER A 210 15.87 13.18 8.39
C SER A 210 15.79 12.16 9.53
N ASP A 211 16.24 12.53 10.74
CA ASP A 211 16.12 11.64 11.92
C ASP A 211 14.64 11.40 12.25
N LEU A 212 13.84 12.47 12.26
CA LEU A 212 12.41 12.40 12.57
C LEU A 212 11.62 11.64 11.51
N GLU A 213 11.98 11.82 10.24
CA GLU A 213 11.36 11.15 9.10
C GLU A 213 11.63 9.64 9.14
N GLU A 214 12.88 9.22 9.38
CA GLU A 214 13.22 7.80 9.53
C GLU A 214 12.47 7.17 10.71
N GLU A 215 12.45 7.82 11.88
CA GLU A 215 11.71 7.30 13.04
C GLU A 215 10.20 7.16 12.74
N SER A 216 9.61 8.16 12.08
CA SER A 216 8.20 8.14 11.67
C SER A 216 7.94 7.02 10.66
N TYR A 217 8.85 6.80 9.72
CA TYR A 217 8.77 5.74 8.72
C TYR A 217 8.78 4.35 9.37
N GLN A 218 9.66 4.12 10.34
CA GLN A 218 9.75 2.86 11.07
C GLN A 218 8.49 2.59 11.91
N GLU A 219 7.93 3.61 12.56
CA GLU A 219 6.68 3.47 13.32
C GLU A 219 5.48 3.19 12.41
N LYS A 220 5.34 3.92 11.30
CA LYS A 220 4.35 3.66 10.26
C LYS A 220 4.47 2.22 9.76
N SER A 221 5.68 1.78 9.43
CA SER A 221 5.92 0.44 8.86
C SER A 221 5.43 -0.65 9.81
N LYS A 222 5.69 -0.51 11.13
CA LYS A 222 5.17 -1.44 12.14
C LYS A 222 3.64 -1.46 12.23
N ARG A 223 2.98 -0.30 12.09
CA ARG A 223 1.51 -0.22 12.08
C ARG A 223 0.94 -0.91 10.84
N LEU A 224 1.50 -0.59 9.67
CA LEU A 224 1.11 -1.18 8.39
C LEU A 224 1.33 -2.70 8.32
N GLU A 225 2.41 -3.20 8.92
CA GLU A 225 2.65 -4.64 9.05
C GLU A 225 1.51 -5.36 9.79
N GLY A 226 0.95 -4.73 10.84
CA GLY A 226 -0.21 -5.24 11.56
C GLY A 226 -1.50 -5.30 10.74
N GLU A 227 -1.60 -4.50 9.68
CA GLU A 227 -2.72 -4.51 8.73
C GLU A 227 -2.43 -5.38 7.49
N GLY A 228 -1.28 -6.06 7.44
CA GLY A 228 -0.90 -6.94 6.33
C GLY A 228 -0.20 -6.26 5.16
N PHE A 229 0.37 -5.08 5.37
CA PHE A 229 1.30 -4.43 4.45
C PHE A 229 2.74 -4.74 4.89
N PRO A 230 3.45 -5.64 4.19
CA PRO A 230 4.83 -5.99 4.57
C PRO A 230 5.78 -4.80 4.35
N ASN A 231 6.84 -4.68 5.14
CA ASN A 231 7.90 -3.70 4.86
C ASN A 231 8.57 -3.91 3.48
N ASP A 232 9.31 -2.91 3.01
CA ASP A 232 9.95 -2.93 1.69
C ASP A 232 10.85 -4.14 1.43
N GLN A 233 11.63 -4.56 2.44
CA GLN A 233 12.52 -5.70 2.31
C GLN A 233 11.70 -6.98 2.10
N TRP A 234 10.71 -7.22 2.94
CA TRP A 234 9.86 -8.39 2.83
C TRP A 234 9.01 -8.36 1.54
N ALA A 235 8.52 -7.19 1.14
CA ALA A 235 7.84 -6.99 -0.14
C ALA A 235 8.76 -7.35 -1.33
N ALA A 236 10.03 -6.94 -1.30
CA ALA A 236 11.01 -7.31 -2.30
C ALA A 236 11.30 -8.82 -2.31
N GLU A 237 11.41 -9.44 -1.15
CA GLU A 237 11.60 -10.89 -1.03
C GLU A 237 10.41 -11.68 -1.60
N LEU A 238 9.18 -11.24 -1.35
CA LEU A 238 7.96 -11.85 -1.89
C LEU A 238 7.86 -11.72 -3.42
N ASN A 239 8.38 -10.63 -3.99
CA ASN A 239 8.37 -10.33 -5.43
C ASN A 239 9.66 -10.75 -6.17
N ALA A 240 10.53 -11.51 -5.51
CA ALA A 240 11.72 -12.10 -6.12
C ALA A 240 11.41 -13.47 -6.74
N ALA A 241 12.07 -13.78 -7.86
CA ALA A 241 12.06 -15.13 -8.42
C ALA A 241 12.72 -16.13 -7.46
N ALA A 242 12.12 -17.31 -7.31
CA ALA A 242 12.70 -18.40 -6.54
C ALA A 242 13.64 -19.27 -7.37
N ASP A 243 14.44 -20.09 -6.70
CA ASP A 243 15.18 -21.19 -7.33
C ASP A 243 14.22 -22.34 -7.69
N PRO A 244 14.00 -22.63 -8.98
CA PRO A 244 13.07 -23.68 -9.42
C PRO A 244 13.38 -25.05 -8.82
N ALA A 245 14.66 -25.39 -8.64
CA ALA A 245 15.06 -26.69 -8.13
C ALA A 245 14.58 -26.91 -6.69
N LYS A 246 14.58 -25.86 -5.87
CA LYS A 246 14.10 -25.93 -4.48
C LYS A 246 12.59 -26.13 -4.42
N LEU A 247 11.82 -25.42 -5.26
CA LEU A 247 10.37 -25.55 -5.27
C LEU A 247 9.92 -26.92 -5.80
N ILE A 248 10.53 -27.39 -6.89
CA ILE A 248 10.27 -28.74 -7.42
C ILE A 248 10.61 -29.81 -6.36
N HIS A 249 11.73 -29.66 -5.64
CA HIS A 249 12.08 -30.58 -4.56
C HIS A 249 11.06 -30.56 -3.42
N ALA A 250 10.60 -29.38 -3.00
CA ALA A 250 9.60 -29.24 -1.94
C ALA A 250 8.28 -29.93 -2.29
N VAL A 251 7.83 -29.79 -3.55
CA VAL A 251 6.64 -30.47 -4.08
C VAL A 251 6.83 -31.99 -4.10
N LYS A 252 7.95 -32.48 -4.66
CA LYS A 252 8.25 -33.94 -4.73
C LYS A 252 8.42 -34.61 -3.37
N THR A 253 8.81 -33.86 -2.35
CA THR A 253 9.00 -34.37 -0.99
C THR A 253 7.81 -34.11 -0.07
N HIS A 254 6.72 -33.54 -0.60
CA HIS A 254 5.52 -33.16 0.15
C HIS A 254 5.85 -32.37 1.42
N VAL A 255 6.74 -31.38 1.29
CA VAL A 255 6.98 -30.40 2.37
C VAL A 255 5.62 -29.82 2.77
N LYS A 256 5.41 -29.55 4.06
CA LYS A 256 4.20 -28.85 4.52
C LYS A 256 4.49 -27.37 4.62
N TYR A 257 3.95 -26.61 3.68
CA TYR A 257 3.96 -25.16 3.76
C TYR A 257 3.10 -24.70 4.94
N ARG A 258 3.55 -23.64 5.61
CA ARG A 258 2.76 -22.97 6.65
C ARG A 258 2.41 -21.57 6.13
N PRO A 259 1.11 -21.27 5.93
CA PRO A 259 0.69 -19.95 5.53
C PRO A 259 1.03 -18.93 6.63
N VAL A 260 1.13 -17.67 6.22
CA VAL A 260 1.17 -16.55 7.17
C VAL A 260 -0.25 -16.37 7.69
N GLU A 261 -0.40 -16.39 9.01
CA GLU A 261 -1.68 -16.22 9.72
C GLU A 261 -1.83 -14.77 10.22
N ASP A 262 -3.03 -14.40 10.68
CA ASP A 262 -3.37 -13.09 11.28
C ASP A 262 -3.33 -11.87 10.34
N LEU A 263 -3.67 -12.04 9.05
CA LEU A 263 -3.88 -10.92 8.12
C LEU A 263 -5.37 -10.69 7.85
N TYR A 264 -5.79 -9.43 7.72
CA TYR A 264 -7.12 -9.11 7.21
C TYR A 264 -7.18 -9.43 5.70
N SER A 265 -8.35 -9.84 5.21
CA SER A 265 -8.55 -10.16 3.79
C SER A 265 -8.95 -8.92 2.99
N VAL A 266 -8.19 -8.61 1.93
CA VAL A 266 -8.52 -7.51 1.00
C VAL A 266 -9.34 -8.03 -0.18
N PRO A 267 -10.50 -7.42 -0.51
CA PRO A 267 -11.41 -7.89 -1.57
C PRO A 267 -10.88 -7.81 -3.01
N ALA A 268 -9.71 -7.21 -3.25
CA ALA A 268 -9.20 -6.89 -4.60
C ALA A 268 -9.06 -8.15 -5.47
N PHE A 269 -8.71 -9.29 -4.88
CA PHE A 269 -8.57 -10.54 -5.62
C PHE A 269 -9.91 -11.16 -6.06
N ALA A 270 -11.05 -10.75 -5.53
CA ALA A 270 -12.35 -11.34 -5.87
C ALA A 270 -13.01 -10.73 -7.14
N GLN A 271 -12.50 -9.61 -7.65
CA GLN A 271 -13.27 -8.73 -8.55
C GLN A 271 -13.02 -8.91 -10.06
N SER A 272 -12.07 -9.76 -10.50
CA SER A 272 -11.66 -9.76 -11.92
C SER A 272 -12.26 -10.92 -12.76
N TYR A 273 -12.56 -10.56 -14.01
CA TYR A 273 -13.24 -11.36 -15.01
C TYR A 273 -12.22 -12.29 -15.69
N SER A 274 -12.35 -13.59 -15.44
CA SER A 274 -11.50 -14.68 -15.95
C SER A 274 -10.22 -14.93 -15.14
N ILE A 275 -10.10 -16.15 -14.62
CA ILE A 275 -8.89 -16.70 -14.02
C ILE A 275 -8.50 -17.89 -14.91
N PRO A 276 -7.26 -17.97 -15.40
CA PRO A 276 -6.83 -19.09 -16.25
C PRO A 276 -6.77 -20.40 -15.47
N GLU A 277 -6.87 -21.53 -16.19
CA GLU A 277 -6.48 -22.83 -15.64
C GLU A 277 -4.96 -22.98 -15.67
N PRO A 278 -4.36 -23.73 -14.71
CA PRO A 278 -5.00 -24.51 -13.64
C PRO A 278 -5.38 -23.73 -12.37
N LEU A 279 -5.06 -22.44 -12.26
CA LEU A 279 -5.29 -21.64 -11.05
C LEU A 279 -6.77 -21.53 -10.68
N ARG A 280 -7.66 -21.38 -11.67
CA ARG A 280 -9.11 -21.35 -11.43
C ARG A 280 -9.61 -22.63 -10.75
N GLY A 281 -9.13 -23.79 -11.19
CA GLY A 281 -9.43 -25.08 -10.57
C GLY A 281 -9.01 -25.13 -9.10
N LEU A 282 -7.78 -24.68 -8.80
CA LEU A 282 -7.25 -24.60 -7.43
C LEU A 282 -8.10 -23.67 -6.55
N LEU A 283 -8.36 -22.44 -7.01
CA LEU A 283 -9.10 -21.45 -6.22
C LEU A 283 -10.57 -21.85 -6.00
N ARG A 284 -11.17 -22.63 -6.88
CA ARG A 284 -12.49 -23.21 -6.62
C ARG A 284 -12.48 -24.18 -5.44
N GLU A 285 -11.38 -24.88 -5.21
CA GLU A 285 -11.26 -25.89 -4.16
C GLU A 285 -10.80 -25.31 -2.82
N VAL A 286 -9.79 -24.43 -2.84
CA VAL A 286 -9.18 -23.87 -1.61
C VAL A 286 -9.43 -22.38 -1.43
N GLY A 287 -9.92 -21.66 -2.44
CA GLY A 287 -10.00 -20.20 -2.41
C GLY A 287 -10.90 -19.62 -1.32
N ALA A 288 -11.91 -20.36 -0.83
CA ALA A 288 -12.74 -19.91 0.29
C ALA A 288 -12.07 -20.09 1.66
N GLN A 289 -10.91 -20.75 1.73
CA GLN A 289 -10.17 -20.92 2.97
C GLN A 289 -9.52 -19.59 3.38
N GLU A 290 -9.61 -19.27 4.66
CA GLU A 290 -9.08 -18.03 5.23
C GLU A 290 -7.57 -17.87 4.96
N SER A 291 -6.80 -18.94 5.12
CA SER A 291 -5.35 -18.94 4.83
C SER A 291 -5.04 -18.54 3.38
N VAL A 292 -5.86 -18.97 2.42
CA VAL A 292 -5.67 -18.62 1.00
C VAL A 292 -6.00 -17.14 0.78
N GLN A 293 -7.06 -16.63 1.40
CA GLN A 293 -7.41 -15.21 1.33
C GLN A 293 -6.35 -14.30 1.96
N GLN A 294 -5.73 -14.75 3.06
CA GLN A 294 -4.62 -14.07 3.71
C GLN A 294 -3.36 -14.06 2.82
N GLU A 295 -2.99 -15.20 2.24
CA GLU A 295 -1.87 -15.28 1.30
C GLU A 295 -2.07 -14.38 0.07
N LEU A 296 -3.29 -14.36 -0.49
CA LEU A 296 -3.63 -13.49 -1.61
C LEU A 296 -3.49 -12.01 -1.25
N THR A 297 -3.95 -11.64 -0.06
CA THR A 297 -3.85 -10.28 0.45
C THR A 297 -2.40 -9.88 0.63
N LEU A 298 -1.60 -10.73 1.29
CA LEU A 298 -0.17 -10.50 1.49
C LEU A 298 0.55 -10.32 0.15
N LEU A 299 0.29 -11.19 -0.83
CA LEU A 299 0.90 -11.08 -2.14
C LEU A 299 0.50 -9.78 -2.85
N CYS A 300 -0.77 -9.40 -2.84
CA CYS A 300 -1.24 -8.15 -3.43
C CYS A 300 -0.60 -6.94 -2.76
N ASN A 301 -0.67 -6.84 -1.42
CA ASN A 301 -0.09 -5.74 -0.67
C ASN A 301 1.43 -5.65 -0.87
N SER A 302 2.12 -6.79 -0.85
CA SER A 302 3.56 -6.85 -1.15
C SER A 302 3.87 -6.34 -2.54
N ALA A 303 3.04 -6.65 -3.52
CA ALA A 303 3.22 -6.21 -4.89
C ALA A 303 2.93 -4.71 -5.04
N PHE A 304 1.89 -4.18 -4.38
CA PHE A 304 1.63 -2.73 -4.38
C PHE A 304 2.83 -1.95 -3.85
N ILE A 305 3.43 -2.41 -2.75
CA ILE A 305 4.63 -1.81 -2.18
C ILE A 305 5.81 -1.98 -3.14
N HIS A 306 6.09 -3.22 -3.58
CA HIS A 306 7.24 -3.50 -4.43
C HIS A 306 7.20 -2.72 -5.75
N PHE A 307 6.07 -2.80 -6.46
CA PHE A 307 5.86 -2.16 -7.76
C PHE A 307 5.43 -0.71 -7.68
N ARG A 308 5.27 -0.17 -6.47
CA ARG A 308 5.03 1.25 -6.23
C ARG A 308 3.68 1.69 -6.79
N ILE A 309 2.67 0.82 -6.66
CA ILE A 309 1.32 1.07 -7.15
C ILE A 309 0.53 1.75 -6.04
N PRO A 310 0.09 3.01 -6.23
CA PRO A 310 -0.83 3.64 -5.29
C PRO A 310 -2.12 2.83 -5.23
N THR A 311 -2.53 2.46 -4.01
CA THR A 311 -3.67 1.54 -3.81
C THR A 311 -5.00 2.14 -4.26
N TRP A 312 -5.08 3.46 -4.42
CA TRP A 312 -6.27 4.17 -4.91
C TRP A 312 -6.40 4.23 -6.44
N GLU A 313 -5.34 3.92 -7.21
CA GLU A 313 -5.40 3.90 -8.67
C GLU A 313 -5.97 2.55 -9.16
N GLN A 314 -7.30 2.46 -9.25
CA GLN A 314 -8.02 1.21 -9.55
C GLN A 314 -7.48 0.49 -10.79
N GLU A 315 -7.22 1.21 -11.89
CA GLU A 315 -6.70 0.60 -13.13
C GLU A 315 -5.33 -0.06 -12.92
N GLN A 316 -4.43 0.61 -12.17
CA GLN A 316 -3.10 0.06 -11.86
C GLN A 316 -3.19 -1.12 -10.89
N VAL A 317 -4.06 -1.02 -9.88
CA VAL A 317 -4.33 -2.08 -8.92
C VAL A 317 -4.85 -3.33 -9.63
N TYR A 318 -5.87 -3.19 -10.48
CA TYR A 318 -6.43 -4.32 -11.23
C TYR A 318 -5.41 -4.91 -12.19
N GLY A 319 -4.68 -4.06 -12.92
CA GLY A 319 -3.64 -4.51 -13.84
C GLY A 319 -2.53 -5.30 -13.13
N LEU A 320 -2.12 -4.88 -11.93
CA LEU A 320 -1.12 -5.60 -11.15
C LEU A 320 -1.66 -6.91 -10.58
N VAL A 321 -2.90 -6.93 -10.07
CA VAL A 321 -3.56 -8.17 -9.59
C VAL A 321 -3.66 -9.21 -10.71
N GLU A 322 -3.95 -8.79 -11.95
CA GLU A 322 -3.94 -9.68 -13.11
C GLU A 322 -2.54 -10.25 -13.39
N GLN A 323 -1.49 -9.44 -13.28
CA GLN A 323 -0.11 -9.91 -13.43
C GLN A 323 0.29 -10.93 -12.35
N LEU A 324 -0.11 -10.71 -11.10
CA LEU A 324 0.11 -11.66 -10.00
C LEU A 324 -0.55 -13.00 -10.30
N ARG A 325 -1.81 -12.98 -10.75
CA ARG A 325 -2.54 -14.20 -11.13
C ARG A 325 -1.87 -14.92 -12.29
N GLY A 326 -1.46 -14.19 -13.31
CA GLY A 326 -0.74 -14.77 -14.45
C GLY A 326 0.53 -15.50 -13.99
N ALA A 327 1.34 -14.84 -13.16
CA ALA A 327 2.55 -15.45 -12.59
C ALA A 327 2.24 -16.67 -11.70
N ILE A 328 1.22 -16.61 -10.83
CA ILE A 328 0.79 -17.76 -10.02
C ILE A 328 0.35 -18.92 -10.92
N ASN A 329 -0.41 -18.64 -11.99
CA ASN A 329 -0.89 -19.64 -12.92
C ASN A 329 0.24 -20.32 -13.70
N VAL A 330 1.20 -19.52 -14.20
CA VAL A 330 2.43 -20.01 -14.84
C VAL A 330 3.20 -20.92 -13.88
N GLY A 331 3.44 -20.46 -12.65
CA GLY A 331 4.18 -21.23 -11.66
C GLY A 331 3.50 -22.55 -11.28
N LEU A 332 2.17 -22.55 -11.11
CA LEU A 332 1.39 -23.76 -10.88
C LEU A 332 1.47 -24.73 -12.06
N SER A 333 1.35 -24.22 -13.29
CA SER A 333 1.46 -25.05 -14.50
C SER A 333 2.81 -25.75 -14.59
N ILE A 334 3.90 -25.02 -14.34
CA ILE A 334 5.25 -25.59 -14.39
C ILE A 334 5.48 -26.65 -13.31
N LEU A 335 4.99 -26.41 -12.09
CA LEU A 335 5.15 -27.38 -11.00
C LEU A 335 4.33 -28.66 -11.23
N LEU A 336 3.15 -28.55 -11.82
CA LEU A 336 2.34 -29.69 -12.25
C LEU A 336 3.03 -30.47 -13.38
N GLU A 337 3.60 -29.79 -14.38
CA GLU A 337 4.31 -30.45 -15.47
C GLU A 337 5.58 -31.17 -14.99
N ARG A 338 6.32 -30.57 -14.05
CA ARG A 338 7.61 -31.11 -13.56
C ARG A 338 7.48 -32.11 -12.39
N SER A 339 6.26 -32.32 -11.88
CA SER A 339 5.94 -33.23 -10.79
C SER A 339 4.86 -34.20 -11.26
N GLU A 340 5.27 -35.40 -11.65
CA GLU A 340 4.34 -36.43 -12.13
C GLU A 340 3.33 -36.83 -11.03
N GLU A 341 2.06 -37.00 -11.41
CA GLU A 341 0.97 -37.52 -10.56
C GLU A 341 0.66 -36.71 -9.29
N ILE A 342 0.74 -35.38 -9.33
CA ILE A 342 0.34 -34.52 -8.21
C ILE A 342 -0.88 -33.64 -8.54
N SER A 343 -1.77 -33.43 -7.58
CA SER A 343 -2.91 -32.52 -7.74
C SER A 343 -2.51 -31.05 -7.51
N PRO A 344 -3.26 -30.07 -8.07
CA PRO A 344 -3.02 -28.64 -7.80
C PRO A 344 -3.03 -28.27 -6.32
N VAL A 345 -3.89 -28.92 -5.53
CA VAL A 345 -3.98 -28.70 -4.08
C VAL A 345 -2.75 -29.20 -3.36
N GLU A 346 -2.20 -30.36 -3.72
CA GLU A 346 -0.97 -30.87 -3.12
C GLU A 346 0.24 -29.98 -3.45
N VAL A 347 0.30 -29.44 -4.67
CA VAL A 347 1.32 -28.42 -5.01
C VAL A 347 1.17 -27.20 -4.11
N TYR A 348 -0.04 -26.66 -3.98
CA TYR A 348 -0.31 -25.53 -3.06
C TYR A 348 0.08 -25.85 -1.62
N GLN A 349 -0.29 -27.02 -1.10
CA GLN A 349 0.07 -27.46 0.27
C GLN A 349 1.59 -27.55 0.48
N SER A 350 2.38 -27.71 -0.57
CA SER A 350 3.83 -27.80 -0.48
C SER A 350 4.58 -26.48 -0.57
N VAL A 351 4.05 -25.51 -1.32
CA VAL A 351 4.80 -24.26 -1.57
C VAL A 351 4.01 -22.97 -1.32
N GLY A 352 2.71 -23.06 -1.05
CA GLY A 352 1.81 -21.92 -0.89
C GLY A 352 1.65 -21.10 -2.18
N LEU A 353 0.79 -20.08 -2.15
CA LEU A 353 0.67 -19.15 -3.27
C LEU A 353 1.97 -18.36 -3.49
N LYS A 354 2.72 -18.08 -2.42
CA LYS A 354 4.06 -17.48 -2.51
C LYS A 354 4.96 -18.30 -3.44
N GLY A 355 5.07 -19.60 -3.20
CA GLY A 355 5.95 -20.45 -4.01
C GLY A 355 5.47 -20.56 -5.46
N LEU A 356 4.15 -20.64 -5.69
CA LEU A 356 3.58 -20.61 -7.04
C LEU A 356 3.95 -19.30 -7.76
N TYR A 357 3.74 -18.15 -7.12
CA TYR A 357 4.07 -16.85 -7.68
C TYR A 357 5.56 -16.73 -8.01
N GLN A 358 6.44 -17.05 -7.05
CA GLN A 358 7.89 -16.97 -7.24
C GLN A 358 8.42 -17.96 -8.28
N MET A 359 7.75 -19.10 -8.47
CA MET A 359 8.02 -20.02 -9.57
C MET A 359 7.68 -19.38 -10.92
N GLY A 360 6.52 -18.73 -11.06
CA GLY A 360 6.18 -18.02 -12.29
C GLY A 360 7.17 -16.90 -12.62
N LEU A 361 7.55 -16.11 -11.60
CA LEU A 361 8.57 -15.07 -11.76
C LEU A 361 9.93 -15.61 -12.23
N SER A 362 10.26 -16.87 -11.87
CA SER A 362 11.51 -17.50 -12.31
C SER A 362 11.61 -17.74 -13.82
N GLU A 363 10.48 -17.76 -14.53
CA GLU A 363 10.43 -17.85 -15.99
C GLU A 363 10.09 -16.49 -16.65
N ILE A 364 9.33 -15.61 -15.96
CA ILE A 364 8.98 -14.28 -16.47
C ILE A 364 10.17 -13.31 -16.46
N TYR A 365 10.94 -13.23 -15.37
CA TYR A 365 12.04 -12.28 -15.25
C TYR A 365 13.22 -12.53 -16.21
N PRO A 366 13.59 -13.77 -16.56
CA PRO A 366 14.54 -14.02 -17.65
C PRO A 366 14.15 -13.38 -18.98
N LEU A 367 12.86 -13.31 -19.33
CA LEU A 367 12.40 -12.64 -20.55
C LEU A 367 12.75 -11.15 -20.51
N ARG A 368 12.48 -10.49 -19.38
CA ARG A 368 12.84 -9.08 -19.16
C ARG A 368 14.34 -8.84 -19.22
N ASN A 369 15.12 -9.71 -18.55
CA ASN A 369 16.57 -9.59 -18.52
C ASN A 369 17.13 -9.69 -19.94
N THR A 370 16.64 -10.64 -20.74
CA THR A 370 16.98 -10.75 -22.15
C THR A 370 16.56 -9.53 -22.96
N ALA A 371 15.30 -9.07 -22.81
CA ALA A 371 14.79 -7.91 -23.53
C ALA A 371 15.56 -6.61 -23.24
N ASN A 372 16.07 -6.45 -22.01
CA ASN A 372 16.90 -5.29 -21.63
C ASN A 372 18.31 -5.32 -22.25
N THR A 373 18.76 -6.44 -22.81
CA THR A 373 20.04 -6.53 -23.54
C THR A 373 19.92 -6.13 -25.01
N LEU A 374 18.70 -6.00 -25.52
CA LEU A 374 18.42 -5.69 -26.92
C LEU A 374 18.14 -4.19 -27.07
N SER A 375 18.67 -3.58 -28.14
CA SER A 375 18.34 -2.21 -28.54
C SER A 375 17.17 -2.19 -29.51
N ASP A 376 16.51 -1.03 -29.59
CA ASP A 376 15.39 -0.79 -30.52
C ASP A 376 15.79 -0.99 -31.99
N ASP A 377 17.07 -0.82 -32.33
CA ASP A 377 17.60 -1.01 -33.68
C ASP A 377 17.42 -2.45 -34.19
N VAL A 378 17.43 -3.44 -33.29
CA VAL A 378 17.25 -4.86 -33.63
C VAL A 378 15.85 -5.15 -34.18
N CYS A 379 14.90 -4.24 -33.94
CA CYS A 379 13.54 -4.36 -34.44
C CYS A 379 13.37 -3.81 -35.87
N ASP A 380 14.40 -3.25 -36.51
CA ASP A 380 14.32 -2.65 -37.85
C ASP A 380 13.15 -1.65 -38.00
N SER A 381 12.81 -0.93 -36.91
CA SER A 381 11.63 -0.06 -36.82
C SER A 381 10.27 -0.75 -37.02
N ASP A 382 10.18 -2.09 -36.92
CA ASP A 382 8.89 -2.80 -36.91
C ASP A 382 8.13 -2.46 -35.62
N PRO A 383 6.99 -1.75 -35.71
CA PRO A 383 6.24 -1.31 -34.53
C PRO A 383 5.74 -2.46 -33.67
N ARG A 384 5.54 -3.66 -34.24
CA ARG A 384 5.10 -4.85 -33.50
C ARG A 384 6.21 -5.38 -32.59
N LEU A 385 7.43 -5.44 -33.13
CA LEU A 385 8.61 -5.89 -32.40
C LEU A 385 9.04 -4.86 -31.34
N LEU A 386 8.93 -3.57 -31.66
CA LEU A 386 9.15 -2.50 -30.68
C LEU A 386 8.17 -2.55 -29.51
N ALA A 387 6.86 -2.73 -29.79
CA ALA A 387 5.87 -2.89 -28.73
C ALA A 387 6.10 -4.18 -27.92
N PHE A 388 6.50 -5.27 -28.57
CA PHE A 388 6.87 -6.51 -27.90
C PHE A 388 8.05 -6.32 -26.94
N LEU A 389 9.15 -5.69 -27.37
CA LEU A 389 10.28 -5.36 -26.50
C LEU A 389 9.87 -4.43 -25.37
N ALA A 390 9.14 -3.36 -25.66
CA ALA A 390 8.69 -2.41 -24.66
C ALA A 390 7.84 -3.08 -23.56
N GLY A 391 6.96 -4.02 -23.94
CA GLY A 391 6.17 -4.80 -22.99
C GLY A 391 7.01 -5.69 -22.08
N LEU A 392 8.04 -6.35 -22.61
CA LEU A 392 8.93 -7.20 -21.83
C LEU A 392 9.92 -6.42 -20.96
N GLN A 393 10.27 -5.20 -21.35
CA GLN A 393 11.17 -4.32 -20.59
C GLN A 393 10.48 -3.67 -19.37
N MET A 394 9.15 -3.70 -19.31
CA MET A 394 8.38 -3.25 -18.14
C MET A 394 8.84 -3.93 -16.86
N ARG A 395 8.71 -3.23 -15.71
CA ARG A 395 9.17 -3.75 -14.40
C ARG A 395 8.55 -5.11 -14.07
N PHE A 396 7.26 -5.25 -14.34
CA PHE A 396 6.55 -6.52 -14.42
C PHE A 396 6.18 -6.73 -15.91
N PRO A 397 6.80 -7.69 -16.60
CA PRO A 397 6.63 -7.89 -18.04
C PRO A 397 5.18 -8.16 -18.47
N LYS A 398 4.86 -7.70 -19.68
CA LYS A 398 3.59 -7.93 -20.39
C LYS A 398 3.84 -8.23 -21.86
N LEU A 399 2.83 -8.79 -22.55
CA LEU A 399 2.83 -8.97 -24.00
C LEU A 399 1.91 -7.94 -24.66
N PRO A 400 2.18 -7.53 -25.91
CA PRO A 400 1.21 -6.75 -26.67
C PRO A 400 -0.10 -7.52 -26.84
N SER A 401 -1.25 -6.85 -26.75
CA SER A 401 -2.57 -7.51 -26.87
C SER A 401 -2.76 -8.22 -28.21
N PHE A 402 -2.16 -7.69 -29.28
CA PHE A 402 -2.20 -8.28 -30.62
C PHE A 402 -1.28 -9.51 -30.80
N LEU A 403 -0.49 -9.92 -29.81
CA LEU A 403 0.35 -11.12 -29.89
C LEU A 403 -0.41 -12.34 -29.39
N ALA A 404 -0.78 -13.23 -30.30
CA ALA A 404 -1.47 -14.48 -30.00
C ALA A 404 -0.53 -15.51 -29.35
N SER A 405 -1.13 -16.49 -28.65
CA SER A 405 -0.41 -17.57 -27.98
C SER A 405 0.28 -18.56 -28.93
N ASP A 406 0.05 -18.46 -30.24
CA ASP A 406 0.78 -19.21 -31.27
C ASP A 406 1.98 -18.44 -31.85
N GLY A 407 2.21 -17.20 -31.37
CA GLY A 407 3.27 -16.31 -31.81
C GLY A 407 2.97 -15.53 -33.08
N THR A 408 1.72 -15.54 -33.57
CA THR A 408 1.27 -14.68 -34.66
C THR A 408 0.79 -13.31 -34.14
N PHE A 409 0.87 -12.30 -35.02
CA PHE A 409 0.32 -10.98 -34.75
C PHE A 409 -1.08 -10.88 -35.34
N GLU A 410 -2.09 -10.70 -34.49
CA GLU A 410 -3.49 -10.61 -34.87
C GLU A 410 -3.90 -9.16 -35.18
N GLU A 411 -4.70 -9.00 -36.22
CA GLU A 411 -5.31 -7.71 -36.58
C GLU A 411 -6.83 -7.81 -36.50
N VAL A 412 -7.46 -6.93 -35.72
CA VAL A 412 -8.92 -6.83 -35.64
C VAL A 412 -9.37 -5.72 -36.58
N GLY A 413 -9.99 -6.09 -37.70
CA GLY A 413 -10.45 -5.14 -38.71
C GLY A 413 -9.32 -4.40 -39.44
N GLY A 414 -8.16 -5.06 -39.60
CA GLY A 414 -6.98 -4.50 -40.27
C GLY A 414 -6.18 -3.50 -39.42
N LYS A 415 -6.36 -3.55 -38.09
CA LYS A 415 -5.61 -2.73 -37.13
C LYS A 415 -5.10 -3.61 -36.00
N LEU A 416 -3.89 -3.30 -35.53
CA LEU A 416 -3.33 -3.89 -34.32
C LEU A 416 -4.12 -3.39 -33.10
N GLU A 417 -4.54 -4.30 -32.24
CA GLU A 417 -5.17 -3.96 -30.97
C GLU A 417 -4.16 -3.26 -30.05
N ALA A 418 -4.41 -2.01 -29.68
CA ALA A 418 -3.51 -1.27 -28.81
C ALA A 418 -3.57 -1.82 -27.38
N GLY A 419 -2.43 -1.79 -26.69
CA GLY A 419 -2.32 -2.15 -25.28
C GLY A 419 -1.51 -3.40 -25.03
N PHE A 420 -1.53 -3.83 -23.77
CA PHE A 420 -0.75 -4.95 -23.28
C PHE A 420 -1.64 -5.90 -22.49
N ARG A 421 -1.42 -7.20 -22.67
CA ARG A 421 -2.00 -8.28 -21.89
C ARG A 421 -0.95 -8.90 -20.98
N VAL A 422 -1.40 -9.54 -19.90
CA VAL A 422 -0.52 -10.20 -18.93
C VAL A 422 0.07 -11.49 -19.51
N LEU A 423 1.23 -11.90 -19.00
CA LEU A 423 1.81 -13.23 -19.22
C LEU A 423 1.13 -14.20 -18.25
N GLU A 424 0.19 -15.02 -18.74
CA GLU A 424 -0.63 -15.86 -17.85
C GLU A 424 -0.56 -17.37 -18.10
N THR A 425 0.05 -17.80 -19.21
CA THR A 425 0.24 -19.22 -19.53
C THR A 425 1.69 -19.58 -19.85
N VAL A 426 2.01 -20.88 -19.86
CA VAL A 426 3.35 -21.37 -20.22
C VAL A 426 3.61 -21.16 -21.72
N GLU A 427 2.57 -21.20 -22.55
CA GLU A 427 2.65 -20.90 -23.99
C GLU A 427 3.07 -19.45 -24.23
N ASP A 428 2.55 -18.49 -23.44
CA ASP A 428 2.97 -17.10 -23.52
C ASP A 428 4.48 -16.94 -23.26
N ILE A 429 5.01 -17.65 -22.25
CA ILE A 429 6.45 -17.67 -21.94
C ILE A 429 7.23 -18.25 -23.11
N ALA A 430 6.79 -19.39 -23.66
CA ALA A 430 7.47 -20.07 -24.77
C ALA A 430 7.50 -19.22 -26.05
N VAL A 431 6.39 -18.54 -26.37
CA VAL A 431 6.30 -17.62 -27.51
C VAL A 431 7.23 -16.43 -27.32
N ALA A 432 7.23 -15.81 -26.14
CA ALA A 432 8.10 -14.68 -25.84
C ALA A 432 9.58 -15.05 -25.95
N ASP A 433 9.98 -16.17 -25.37
CA ASP A 433 11.36 -16.69 -25.44
C ASP A 433 11.78 -17.00 -26.88
N LEU A 434 10.90 -17.62 -27.68
CA LEU A 434 11.17 -17.92 -29.08
C LEU A 434 11.40 -16.63 -29.91
N LEU A 435 10.57 -15.61 -29.69
CA LEU A 435 10.72 -14.32 -30.38
C LEU A 435 11.99 -13.58 -29.95
N LEU A 436 12.30 -13.56 -28.65
CA LEU A 436 13.55 -12.98 -28.15
C LEU A 436 14.79 -13.66 -28.74
N LYS A 437 14.81 -15.00 -28.82
CA LYS A 437 15.92 -15.74 -29.44
C LYS A 437 16.11 -15.39 -30.92
N LYS A 438 15.02 -15.19 -31.66
CA LYS A 438 15.08 -14.73 -33.06
C LYS A 438 15.71 -13.33 -33.14
N LEU A 439 15.30 -12.39 -32.28
CA LEU A 439 15.87 -11.04 -32.23
C LEU A 439 17.36 -11.05 -31.86
N GLN A 440 17.77 -11.84 -30.87
CA GLN A 440 19.19 -12.01 -30.51
C GLN A 440 20.04 -12.56 -31.66
N SER A 441 19.49 -13.49 -32.44
CA SER A 441 20.19 -14.02 -33.61
C SER A 441 20.37 -12.97 -34.71
N ALA A 442 19.37 -12.09 -34.88
CA ALA A 442 19.43 -10.98 -35.83
C ALA A 442 20.44 -9.90 -35.38
N SER A 443 20.56 -9.62 -34.08
CA SER A 443 21.51 -8.63 -33.56
C SER A 443 22.97 -9.08 -33.61
N SER A 444 23.21 -10.39 -33.70
CA SER A 444 24.55 -10.99 -33.74
C SER A 444 25.06 -11.23 -35.18
N SER A 445 24.22 -10.97 -36.17
CA SER A 445 24.47 -11.12 -37.61
C SER A 445 24.83 -9.77 -38.22
#